data_AF-A0A1Z1UYX9-F1
#
_entry.id   AF-A0A1Z1UYX9-F1
#
_cell.length_a   1.000
_cell.length_b   1.000
_cell.length_c   1.000
_cell.angle_alpha   90.00
_cell.angle_beta   90.00
_cell.angle_gamma   90.00
#
_symmetry.space_group_name_H-M   'P 1'
#
loop_
_entity.id
_entity.type
_entity.pdbx_description
1 polymer ?
#
loop_
_entity_poly.entity_id
_entity_poly.type
_entity_poly.pdbx_seq_one_letter_code
_entity_poly.pdbx_strand_id
1 'polypeptide(L)'
;MVRVNADALPDDYRPQPGEGPITLIVDGEVFTLRMRLDGGDVCYWESGPNEGYGFGGGPVRTVGDPNAEYFKTIAEHRASISDFLSNINPETGYLD
;
A
#
# COMPACT_ATOMS: atom_id res chain seq x y z
N MET A 1 9.21 -14.55 -8.17
CA MET A 1 9.35 -13.13 -7.79
C MET A 1 9.59 -13.10 -6.30
N VAL A 2 10.70 -12.50 -5.84
CA VAL A 2 11.02 -12.40 -4.41
C VAL A 2 10.20 -11.26 -3.81
N ARG A 3 9.49 -11.52 -2.70
CA ARG A 3 8.77 -10.50 -1.92
C ARG A 3 9.69 -9.97 -0.83
N VAL A 4 9.66 -8.66 -0.59
CA VAL A 4 10.35 -8.03 0.55
C VAL A 4 9.36 -7.91 1.70
N ASN A 5 9.77 -8.25 2.93
CA ASN A 5 8.95 -7.98 4.12
C ASN A 5 9.19 -6.54 4.59
N ALA A 6 8.12 -5.75 4.75
CA ALA A 6 8.18 -4.38 5.22
C ALA A 6 8.76 -4.23 6.63
N ASP A 7 8.71 -5.27 7.48
CA ASP A 7 9.31 -5.21 8.82
C ASP A 7 10.84 -5.20 8.79
N ALA A 8 11.44 -5.52 7.64
CA ALA A 8 12.88 -5.37 7.41
C ALA A 8 13.24 -3.97 6.85
N LEU A 9 12.25 -3.11 6.60
CA LEU A 9 12.44 -1.77 6.05
C LEU A 9 12.23 -0.71 7.14
N PRO A 10 12.98 0.40 7.12
CA PRO A 10 12.70 1.56 7.96
C PRO A 10 11.31 2.14 7.69
N ASP A 11 10.71 2.74 8.71
CA ASP A 11 9.38 3.35 8.59
C ASP A 11 9.35 4.53 7.60
N ASP A 12 10.46 5.24 7.46
CA ASP A 12 10.65 6.36 6.51
C ASP A 12 11.11 5.89 5.12
N TYR A 13 11.28 4.58 4.91
CA TYR A 13 11.56 4.02 3.60
C TYR A 13 10.41 4.32 2.64
N ARG A 14 10.74 4.73 1.42
CA ARG A 14 9.78 5.05 0.36
C ARG A 14 9.91 4.03 -0.77
N PRO A 15 8.97 3.08 -0.92
CA PRO A 15 8.96 2.15 -2.04
C PRO A 15 9.00 2.87 -3.38
N GLN A 16 9.83 2.39 -4.30
CA GLN A 16 10.00 2.98 -5.62
C GLN A 16 9.33 2.16 -6.72
N PRO A 17 8.87 2.78 -7.82
CA PRO A 17 8.47 2.06 -9.02
C PRO A 17 9.58 1.13 -9.54
N GLY A 18 9.20 -0.07 -9.97
CA GLY A 18 10.14 -1.07 -10.48
C GLY A 18 10.76 -1.97 -9.40
N GLU A 19 10.54 -1.65 -8.12
CA GLU A 19 10.87 -2.56 -7.02
C GLU A 19 9.92 -3.77 -7.00
N GLY A 20 10.38 -4.84 -6.33
CA GLY A 20 9.56 -6.01 -6.08
C GLY A 20 8.34 -5.70 -5.20
N PRO A 21 7.39 -6.65 -5.09
CA PRO A 21 6.25 -6.48 -4.19
C PRO A 21 6.73 -6.50 -2.74
N ILE A 22 6.11 -5.63 -1.94
CA ILE A 22 6.38 -5.53 -0.50
C ILE A 22 5.20 -6.11 0.27
N THR A 23 5.47 -6.98 1.22
CA THR A 23 4.47 -7.51 2.15
C THR A 23 4.38 -6.63 3.38
N LEU A 24 3.17 -6.17 3.70
CA LEU A 24 2.85 -5.39 4.90
C LEU A 24 1.93 -6.24 5.79
N ILE A 25 2.24 -6.33 7.08
CA ILE A 25 1.35 -6.92 8.09
C ILE A 25 0.85 -5.78 8.96
N VAL A 26 -0.46 -5.55 8.99
CA VAL A 26 -1.10 -4.45 9.73
C VAL A 26 -2.35 -4.98 10.38
N ASP A 27 -2.50 -4.76 11.69
CA ASP A 27 -3.65 -5.22 12.48
C ASP A 27 -3.93 -6.74 12.35
N GLY A 28 -2.88 -7.53 12.09
CA GLY A 28 -2.96 -8.99 11.89
C GLY A 28 -3.28 -9.42 10.45
N GLU A 29 -3.58 -8.47 9.57
CA GLU A 29 -3.91 -8.70 8.16
C GLU A 29 -2.68 -8.57 7.26
N VAL A 30 -2.63 -9.34 6.17
CA VAL A 30 -1.54 -9.42 5.21
C VAL A 30 -1.91 -8.68 3.92
N PHE A 31 -1.05 -7.75 3.53
CA PHE A 31 -1.20 -6.97 2.31
C PHE A 31 0.03 -7.10 1.41
N THR A 32 -0.17 -7.03 0.10
CA THR A 32 0.89 -6.88 -0.90
C THR A 32 0.81 -5.49 -1.54
N LEU A 33 1.81 -4.66 -1.27
CA LEU A 33 2.02 -3.38 -1.92
C LEU A 33 2.82 -3.54 -3.22
N ARG A 34 2.38 -2.85 -4.28
CA ARG A 34 3.12 -2.67 -5.53
C ARG A 34 3.11 -1.21 -5.94
N MET A 35 4.29 -0.68 -6.25
CA MET A 35 4.44 0.61 -6.90
C MET A 35 4.25 0.47 -8.42
N ARG A 36 3.46 1.37 -9.01
CA ARG A 36 3.27 1.48 -10.45
C ARG A 36 4.28 2.44 -11.04
N LEU A 37 4.58 2.26 -12.34
CA LEU A 37 5.53 3.12 -13.07
C LEU A 37 5.08 4.60 -13.18
N ASP A 38 3.78 4.86 -13.06
CA ASP A 38 3.21 6.22 -13.01
C ASP A 38 3.30 6.86 -11.61
N GLY A 39 3.99 6.19 -10.69
CA GLY A 39 4.15 6.60 -9.31
C GLY A 39 2.94 6.35 -8.41
N GLY A 40 1.85 5.80 -8.95
CA GLY A 40 0.76 5.32 -8.12
C GLY A 40 1.09 4.03 -7.39
N ASP A 41 0.18 3.59 -6.52
CA ASP A 41 0.33 2.35 -5.78
C ASP A 41 -0.93 1.49 -5.88
N VAL A 42 -0.74 0.18 -5.69
CA VAL A 42 -1.83 -0.79 -5.51
C VAL A 42 -1.47 -1.65 -4.31
N CYS A 43 -2.41 -1.77 -3.38
CA CYS A 43 -2.31 -2.56 -2.18
C CYS A 43 -3.39 -3.65 -2.23
N TYR A 44 -2.97 -4.91 -2.39
CA TYR A 44 -3.87 -6.07 -2.37
C TYR A 44 -4.00 -6.61 -0.96
N TRP A 45 -5.23 -6.85 -0.49
CA TRP A 45 -5.51 -7.50 0.77
C TRP A 45 -5.51 -9.02 0.56
N GLU A 46 -4.44 -9.69 0.96
CA GLU A 46 -4.20 -11.10 0.66
C GLU A 46 -4.92 -12.03 1.65
N SER A 47 -5.00 -11.64 2.92
CA SER A 47 -5.74 -12.37 3.97
C SER A 47 -7.21 -12.00 4.06
N GLY A 48 -7.65 -11.01 3.29
CA GLY A 48 -9.00 -10.49 3.32
C GLY A 48 -10.04 -11.48 2.81
N PRO A 49 -11.32 -11.28 3.16
CA PRO A 49 -12.41 -12.19 2.80
C PRO A 49 -12.73 -12.20 1.29
N ASN A 50 -12.28 -11.19 0.55
CA ASN A 50 -12.58 -11.00 -0.86
C ASN A 50 -11.30 -11.06 -1.71
N GLU A 51 -11.14 -12.14 -2.48
CA GLU A 51 -9.95 -12.38 -3.30
C GLU A 51 -9.71 -11.22 -4.29
N GLY A 52 -8.48 -10.71 -4.30
CA GLY A 52 -8.06 -9.62 -5.18
C GLY A 52 -8.57 -8.23 -4.78
N TYR A 53 -9.27 -8.10 -3.65
CA TYR A 53 -9.72 -6.82 -3.13
C TYR A 53 -8.57 -6.04 -2.47
N GLY A 54 -8.80 -4.74 -2.28
CA GLY A 54 -7.81 -3.81 -1.75
C GLY A 54 -8.08 -2.39 -2.22
N PHE A 55 -7.03 -1.57 -2.24
CA PHE A 55 -7.13 -0.16 -2.62
C PHE A 55 -5.86 0.29 -3.34
N GLY A 56 -5.86 1.52 -3.86
CA GLY A 56 -4.66 2.07 -4.50
C GLY A 56 -4.69 3.58 -4.62
N GLY A 57 -3.51 4.18 -4.58
CA GLY A 57 -3.29 5.60 -4.86
C GLY A 57 -3.27 5.93 -6.35
N GLY A 58 -3.66 7.16 -6.67
CA GLY A 58 -3.45 7.73 -8.01
C GLY A 58 -1.97 8.00 -8.31
N PRO A 59 -1.62 8.32 -9.56
CA PRO A 59 -0.25 8.70 -9.93
C PRO A 59 0.24 9.90 -9.11
N VAL A 60 1.56 10.00 -8.94
CA VAL A 60 2.19 11.16 -8.27
C VAL A 60 1.74 12.44 -8.98
N ARG A 61 1.18 13.37 -8.21
CA ARG A 61 0.78 14.70 -8.71
C ARG A 61 1.84 15.70 -8.28
N THR A 62 2.60 16.23 -9.25
CA THR A 62 3.53 17.34 -9.02
C THR A 62 2.75 18.64 -8.98
N VAL A 63 2.56 19.23 -7.80
CA VAL A 63 2.08 20.62 -7.65
C VAL A 63 3.27 21.46 -7.20
N GLY A 64 3.74 22.37 -8.06
CA GLY A 64 4.86 23.28 -7.76
C GLY A 64 6.19 22.86 -8.38
N ASP A 65 6.74 21.71 -7.98
CA ASP A 65 8.02 21.18 -8.53
C ASP A 65 7.76 19.94 -9.40
N PRO A 66 7.99 20.02 -10.72
CA PRO A 66 7.81 18.89 -11.65
C PRO A 66 8.81 17.74 -11.43
N ASN A 67 9.85 17.92 -10.60
CA ASN A 67 10.81 16.87 -10.27
C ASN A 67 10.58 16.26 -8.88
N ALA A 68 9.63 16.78 -8.09
CA ALA A 68 9.35 16.26 -6.76
C ALA A 68 8.42 15.03 -6.84
N GLU A 69 9.02 13.85 -6.82
CA GLU A 69 8.28 12.60 -6.67
C GLU A 69 8.01 12.30 -5.19
N TYR A 70 6.77 12.47 -4.73
CA TYR A 70 6.38 12.13 -3.36
C TYR A 70 5.74 10.74 -3.31
N PHE A 71 6.56 9.74 -2.96
CA PHE A 71 6.09 8.40 -2.62
C PHE A 71 5.82 8.30 -1.13
N LYS A 72 4.72 7.62 -0.77
CA LYS A 72 4.41 7.31 0.62
C LYS A 72 5.54 6.47 1.24
N THR A 73 5.83 6.77 2.48
CA THR A 73 6.69 5.99 3.35
C THR A 73 5.99 4.69 3.77
N ILE A 74 6.75 3.70 4.26
CA ILE A 74 6.19 2.47 4.85
C ILE A 74 5.21 2.81 5.98
N ALA A 75 5.53 3.80 6.83
CA ALA A 75 4.62 4.27 7.87
C ALA A 75 3.29 4.80 7.30
N GLU A 76 3.33 5.64 6.26
CA GLU A 76 2.11 6.16 5.60
C GLU A 76 1.29 5.04 4.94
N HIS A 77 1.94 4.00 4.39
CA HIS A 77 1.26 2.82 3.87
C HIS A 77 0.57 2.02 4.98
N ARG A 78 1.24 1.78 6.12
CA ARG A 78 0.62 1.10 7.28
C ARG A 78 -0.57 1.89 7.80
N ALA A 79 -0.44 3.21 7.92
CA ALA A 79 -1.54 4.08 8.33
C ALA A 79 -2.73 4.01 7.36
N SER A 80 -2.47 4.03 6.04
CA SER A 80 -3.51 3.89 5.02
C SER A 80 -4.23 2.54 5.10
N ILE A 81 -3.50 1.45 5.41
CA ILE A 81 -4.09 0.12 5.58
C ILE A 81 -4.97 0.06 6.83
N SER A 82 -4.50 0.59 7.96
CA SER A 82 -5.28 0.61 9.20
C SER A 82 -6.56 1.45 9.04
N ASP A 83 -6.47 2.60 8.36
CA ASP A 83 -7.65 3.41 8.01
C ASP A 83 -8.63 2.64 7.12
N PHE A 84 -8.14 1.99 6.05
CA PHE A 84 -8.94 1.12 5.19
C PHE A 84 -9.69 0.05 6.00
N LEU A 85 -8.97 -0.71 6.85
CA LEU A 85 -9.57 -1.76 7.68
C LEU A 85 -10.62 -1.22 8.66
N SER A 86 -10.43 -0.02 9.21
CA SER A 86 -11.40 0.59 10.13
C SER A 86 -12.72 1.00 9.47
N ASN A 87 -12.72 1.15 8.14
CA ASN A 87 -13.89 1.47 7.34
C ASN A 87 -14.50 0.24 6.63
N ILE A 88 -13.93 -0.96 6.81
CA ILE A 88 -14.49 -2.19 6.26
C ILE A 88 -15.72 -2.61 7.06
N ASN A 89 -16.80 -2.88 6.35
CA ASN A 89 -17.94 -3.58 6.90
C ASN A 89 -17.57 -5.03 7.21
N PRO A 90 -17.61 -5.46 8.49
CA PRO A 90 -17.17 -6.80 8.87
C PRO A 90 -18.09 -7.92 8.38
N GLU A 91 -19.34 -7.61 7.99
CA GLU A 91 -20.27 -8.62 7.46
C GLU A 91 -19.99 -8.94 5.98
N THR A 92 -19.52 -7.96 5.21
CA THR A 92 -19.33 -8.08 3.75
C THR A 92 -17.86 -8.14 3.34
N GLY A 93 -16.96 -7.58 4.15
CA GLY A 93 -15.55 -7.44 3.80
C GLY A 93 -15.26 -6.37 2.74
N TYR A 94 -16.20 -5.46 2.51
CA TYR A 94 -16.07 -4.30 1.61
C TYR A 94 -16.20 -2.99 2.39
N LEU A 95 -15.75 -1.89 1.78
CA LEU A 95 -16.05 -0.54 2.28
C LEU A 95 -17.57 -0.25 2.14
N ASP A 96 -18.15 0.43 3.13
CA ASP A 96 -19.53 0.95 3.08
C ASP A 96 -19.63 2.29 2.32
#